data_AF-A0A160DYQ8-F1
#
_entry.id   AF-A0A160DYQ8-F1
#
_cell.length_a   1.000
_cell.length_b   1.000
_cell.length_c   1.000
_cell.angle_alpha   90.00
_cell.angle_beta   90.00
_cell.angle_gamma   90.00
#
_symmetry.space_group_name_H-M   'P 1'
#
loop_
_entity.id
_entity.type
_entity.pdbx_description
1 polymer ?
#
loop_
_entity_poly.entity_id
_entity_poly.type
_entity_poly.pdbx_seq_one_letter_code
_entity_poly.pdbx_strand_id
1 'polypeptide(L)' 'MKNSTLNSEDARDASLRVSKRMRDSLKAAAAVMGRPLYEVTNEAINHYLGNLKLGDPLVAIRRNGSGRARTATR' A
#
# COMPACT_ATOMS: atom_id res chain seq x y z
N MET A 1 2.14 1.85 29.33
CA MET A 1 2.45 1.64 27.90
C MET A 1 1.24 0.97 27.29
N LYS A 2 0.38 1.71 26.59
CA LYS A 2 -0.83 1.15 25.97
C LYS A 2 -0.40 0.55 24.64
N ASN A 3 -0.33 -0.77 24.59
CA ASN A 3 -0.13 -1.51 23.35
C ASN A 3 -1.33 -1.21 22.47
N SER A 4 -1.11 -0.37 21.47
CA SER A 4 -2.03 -0.15 20.38
C SER A 4 -2.24 -1.47 19.67
N THR A 5 -3.26 -2.22 20.10
CA THR A 5 -4.13 -2.93 19.17
C THR A 5 -4.55 -1.89 18.16
N LEU A 6 -3.77 -1.75 17.08
CA LEU A 6 -4.23 -1.09 15.86
C LEU A 6 -5.52 -1.80 15.54
N ASN A 7 -6.63 -1.16 15.88
CA ASN A 7 -7.97 -1.69 15.69
C ASN A 7 -8.01 -2.17 14.25
N SER A 8 -8.08 -3.49 14.04
CA SER A 8 -8.15 -4.06 12.69
C SER A 8 -9.38 -3.56 11.92
N GLU A 9 -10.30 -2.89 12.61
CA GLU A 9 -11.45 -2.15 12.09
C GLU A 9 -11.04 -0.80 11.44
N ASP A 10 -10.15 0.00 12.04
CA ASP A 10 -9.71 1.30 11.46
C ASP A 10 -8.90 1.12 10.17
N ALA A 11 -8.23 -0.02 9.99
CA ALA A 11 -7.50 -0.35 8.77
C ALA A 11 -8.42 -0.75 7.59
N ARG A 12 -9.73 -0.92 7.82
CA ARG A 12 -10.72 -1.37 6.81
C ARG A 12 -11.39 -0.23 6.07
N ASP A 13 -11.35 0.99 6.59
CA ASP A 13 -12.13 2.13 6.07
C ASP A 13 -11.36 3.06 5.11
N ALA A 14 -10.27 2.60 4.52
CA ALA A 14 -9.59 3.37 3.49
C ALA A 14 -10.44 3.45 2.21
N SER A 15 -11.08 4.59 1.97
CA SER A 15 -11.84 4.80 0.73
C SER A 15 -10.89 5.02 -0.45
N LEU A 16 -10.86 4.08 -1.40
CA LEU A 16 -10.08 4.23 -2.63
C LEU A 16 -10.90 4.96 -3.71
N ARG A 17 -10.37 6.06 -4.25
CA ARG A 17 -10.95 6.73 -5.44
C ARG A 17 -10.36 6.11 -6.71
N VAL A 18 -11.23 5.58 -7.57
CA VAL A 18 -10.87 4.99 -8.87
C VAL A 18 -11.85 5.44 -9.96
N SER A 19 -11.49 5.23 -11.23
CA SER A 19 -12.39 5.45 -12.36
C SER A 19 -13.63 4.54 -12.28
N LYS A 20 -14.77 4.99 -12.85
CA LYS A 20 -16.03 4.21 -12.85
C LYS A 20 -15.81 2.82 -13.45
N ARG A 21 -15.17 2.75 -14.62
CA ARG A 21 -14.84 1.50 -15.31
C ARG A 21 -14.07 0.53 -14.41
N MET A 22 -13.04 1.02 -13.71
CA MET A 22 -12.23 0.17 -12.83
C MET A 22 -13.02 -0.31 -11.60
N ARG A 23 -13.87 0.56 -11.03
CA ARG A 23 -14.78 0.16 -9.94
C ARG A 23 -15.68 -0.99 -10.37
N ASP A 24 -16.27 -0.89 -11.56
CA ASP A 24 -17.20 -1.89 -12.07
C ASP A 24 -16.48 -3.22 -12.37
N SER A 25 -15.27 -3.17 -12.93
CA SER A 25 -14.41 -4.35 -13.09
C SER A 25 -14.07 -5.03 -11.76
N LEU A 26 -13.69 -4.26 -10.73
CA LEU A 26 -13.37 -4.80 -9.41
C LEU A 26 -14.59 -5.43 -8.73
N LYS A 27 -15.76 -4.79 -8.85
CA LYS A 27 -17.03 -5.34 -8.36
C LYS A 27 -17.40 -6.65 -9.05
N ALA A 28 -17.26 -6.71 -10.37
CA ALA A 28 -17.52 -7.92 -11.13
C ALA A 28 -16.55 -9.05 -10.73
N ALA A 29 -15.26 -8.75 -10.58
CA ALA A 29 -14.26 -9.72 -10.12
C ALA A 29 -14.58 -10.25 -8.71
N ALA A 30 -14.97 -9.36 -7.78
CA ALA A 30 -15.39 -9.75 -6.43
C ALA A 30 -16.62 -10.67 -6.45
N ALA A 31 -17.62 -10.37 -7.29
CA ALA A 31 -18.79 -11.22 -7.46
C ALA A 31 -18.43 -12.61 -8.02
N VAL A 32 -17.52 -12.67 -9.00
CA VAL A 32 -17.05 -13.93 -9.59
C VAL A 32 -16.26 -14.77 -8.58
N MET A 33 -15.41 -14.13 -7.77
CA MET A 33 -14.60 -14.82 -6.76
C MET A 33 -15.39 -15.15 -5.48
N GLY A 34 -16.61 -14.63 -5.32
CA GLY A 34 -17.43 -14.82 -4.13
C GLY A 34 -16.80 -14.22 -2.86
N ARG A 35 -15.99 -13.16 -2.99
CA ARG A 35 -15.26 -12.54 -1.89
C ARG A 35 -15.60 -11.06 -1.73
N PRO A 36 -15.40 -10.47 -0.54
CA PRO A 36 -15.58 -9.04 -0.34
C PRO A 36 -14.72 -8.21 -1.28
N LEU A 37 -15.26 -7.09 -1.77
CA LEU A 37 -14.55 -6.16 -2.67
C LEU A 37 -13.19 -5.73 -2.10
N TYR A 38 -13.14 -5.49 -0.78
CA TYR A 38 -11.92 -5.12 -0.05
C TYR A 38 -10.76 -6.12 -0.26
N GLU A 39 -11.05 -7.42 -0.12
CA GLU A 39 -10.03 -8.46 -0.26
C GLU A 39 -9.50 -8.51 -1.68
N VAL A 40 -10.40 -8.46 -2.67
CA VAL A 40 -10.02 -8.45 -4.09
C VAL A 40 -9.21 -7.21 -4.45
N THR A 41 -9.57 -6.04 -3.91
CA THR A 41 -8.79 -4.82 -4.12
C THR A 41 -7.41 -4.89 -3.49
N ASN A 42 -7.28 -5.44 -2.28
CA ASN A 42 -5.99 -5.62 -1.63
C ASN A 42 -5.10 -6.58 -2.41
N GLU A 43 -5.66 -7.69 -2.88
CA GLU A 43 -4.91 -8.65 -3.68
C GLU A 43 -4.40 -8.00 -4.97
N ALA A 44 -5.26 -7.27 -5.69
CA ALA A 44 -4.87 -6.56 -6.90
C ALA A 44 -3.78 -5.51 -6.65
N ILE A 45 -3.85 -4.77 -5.55
CA ILE A 45 -2.82 -3.79 -5.15
C ILE A 45 -1.50 -4.51 -4.84
N ASN A 46 -1.53 -5.60 -4.07
CA ASN A 46 -0.33 -6.35 -3.73
C ASN A 46 0.35 -6.96 -4.97
N HIS A 47 -0.43 -7.53 -5.89
CA HIS A 47 0.09 -8.03 -7.16
C HIS A 47 0.72 -6.91 -8.00
N TYR A 48 0.06 -5.74 -8.06
CA TYR A 48 0.60 -4.59 -8.76
C TYR A 48 1.91 -4.12 -8.14
N LEU A 49 1.95 -3.89 -6.83
CA LEU A 49 3.14 -3.40 -6.12
C LEU A 49 4.28 -4.42 -6.09
N GLY A 50 3.99 -5.72 -6.00
CA GLY A 50 5.00 -6.77 -6.07
C GLY A 50 5.68 -6.85 -7.45
N ASN A 51 4.93 -6.54 -8.51
CA ASN A 51 5.45 -6.50 -9.88
C ASN A 51 6.09 -5.15 -10.24
N LEU A 52 5.68 -4.10 -9.55
CA LEU A 52 6.26 -2.78 -9.72
C LEU A 52 7.64 -2.78 -9.07
N LYS A 53 8.70 -2.80 -9.88
CA LYS A 53 10.10 -2.65 -9.43
C LYS A 53 10.38 -1.23 -8.93
N LEU A 54 9.57 -0.72 -8.01
CA LEU A 54 9.93 0.47 -7.26
C LEU A 54 11.10 0.08 -6.37
N GLY A 55 12.29 0.61 -6.65
CA GLY A 55 13.35 0.60 -5.67
C GLY A 55 12.78 1.19 -4.37
N ASP A 56 13.07 0.56 -3.23
CA ASP A 56 12.45 0.94 -1.96
C ASP A 56 12.61 2.46 -1.74
N PRO A 57 11.51 3.24 -1.79
CA PRO A 57 11.58 4.69 -1.71
C PRO A 57 12.13 5.14 -0.35
N LEU A 58 11.96 4.31 0.69
CA LEU A 58 12.52 4.56 2.01
C LEU A 58 14.04 4.29 2.02
N VAL A 59 14.52 3.34 1.23
CA VAL A 59 15.97 3.13 1.02
C VAL A 59 16.59 4.32 0.27
N ALA A 60 15.90 4.86 -0.75
CA ALA A 60 16.37 6.04 -1.47
C ALA A 60 16.48 7.27 -0.53
N ILE A 61 15.46 7.51 0.29
CA ILE A 61 15.47 8.59 1.29
C ILE A 61 16.57 8.36 2.35
N ARG A 62 16.71 7.14 2.86
CA ARG A 62 17.74 6.80 3.86
C ARG A 62 19.16 7.02 3.33
N ARG A 63 19.43 6.61 2.08
CA ARG A 63 20.74 6.85 1.44
C ARG A 63 21.05 8.34 1.34
N ASN A 64 20.08 9.15 0.90
CA ASN A 64 20.26 10.60 0.80
C ASN A 64 20.42 11.30 2.16
N GLY A 65 19.82 10.78 3.23
CA GLY A 65 20.02 11.30 4.58
C GLY A 65 21.41 10.98 5.17
N SER A 66 21.96 9.80 4.86
CA SER A 66 23.26 9.36 5.39
C SER A 66 24.48 10.04 4.77
N GLY A 67 24.35 10.65 3.58
CA GLY A 67 25.44 11.37 2.92
C GLY A 67 25.82 12.70 3.57
N ARG A 68 24.88 13.35 4.28
CA ARG A 68 25.08 14.69 4.86
C ARG A 68 25.74 14.68 6.25
N ALA A 69 25.75 13.53 6.93
CA ALA A 69 26.33 13.39 8.26
C ALA A 69 27.84 13.09 8.27
N ARG A 70 28.44 12.75 7.12
CA ARG A 70 29.85 12.28 7.05
C ARG A 70 30.86 13.34 6.61
N THR A 71 30.42 14.56 6.30
CA THR A 71 31.30 15.65 5.80
C THR A 71 31.58 16.73 6.84
N ALA A 72 31.10 16.59 8.08
CA ALA A 72 31.28 17.59 9.14
C ALA A 72 32.40 17.23 10.15
N THR A 73 33.44 16.52 9.71
CA THR A 73 34.65 16.32 10.53
C THR A 73 35.85 15.98 9.67
N ARG A 74 36.53 17.00 9.13
CA ARG A 74 38.00 17.10 9.10
C ARG A 74 38.44 18.48 8.63
#